data_AF-A0A8T4SPF2-F1
#
_entry.id   AF-A0A8T4SPF2-F1
#
_cell.length_a   1.000
_cell.length_b   1.000
_cell.length_c   1.000
_cell.angle_alpha   90.00
_cell.angle_beta   90.00
_cell.angle_gamma   90.00
#
_symmetry.space_group_name_H-M   'P 1'
#
loop_
_entity.id
_entity.type
_entity.pdbx_description
1 polymer ?
#
loop_
_entity_poly.entity_id
_entity_poly.type
_entity_poly.pdbx_seq_one_letter_code
_entity_poly.pdbx_strand_id
1 'polypeptide(L)'
;ANDFVKSCYDIMMELLRAKMLLNGYNASGIGAHEAEVAYMRLLGFEEKDVQFADQIRFFRNGMLYYGTILDKEYAEKVLLFLEKVRKQLTKNV
;
A
#
# COMPACT_ATOMS: atom_id res chain seq x y z
N ALA A 1 -2.21 -10.91 -13.33
CA ALA A 1 -1.29 -9.91 -12.76
C ALA A 1 -2.05 -8.86 -11.96
N ASN A 2 -3.04 -8.18 -12.57
CA ASN A 2 -3.90 -7.19 -11.91
C ASN A 2 -4.49 -7.63 -10.56
N ASP A 3 -5.10 -8.81 -10.50
CA ASP A 3 -5.70 -9.30 -9.26
C ASP A 3 -4.67 -9.51 -8.14
N PHE A 4 -3.45 -9.92 -8.49
CA PHE A 4 -2.35 -10.01 -7.53
C PHE A 4 -1.94 -8.63 -7.00
N VAL A 5 -1.78 -7.64 -7.89
CA VAL A 5 -1.46 -6.26 -7.50
C VAL A 5 -2.54 -5.68 -6.60
N LYS A 6 -3.81 -5.85 -6.97
CA LYS A 6 -4.96 -5.41 -6.17
C LYS A 6 -4.94 -6.07 -4.79
N SER A 7 -4.80 -7.39 -4.73
CA SER A 7 -4.79 -8.13 -3.47
C SER A 7 -3.64 -7.70 -2.56
N CYS A 8 -2.44 -7.51 -3.12
CA CYS A 8 -1.29 -7.05 -2.36
C CYS A 8 -1.48 -5.61 -1.82
N TYR A 9 -2.05 -4.73 -2.64
CA TYR A 9 -2.37 -3.37 -2.23
C TYR A 9 -3.41 -3.35 -1.11
N ASP A 10 -4.52 -4.09 -1.27
CA ASP A 10 -5.58 -4.13 -0.28
C ASP A 10 -5.04 -4.69 1.06
N ILE A 11 -4.24 -5.77 1.04
CA ILE A 11 -3.57 -6.29 2.26
C ILE A 11 -2.66 -5.23 2.90
N MET A 12 -1.86 -4.54 2.09
CA MET A 12 -0.96 -3.49 2.57
C MET A 12 -1.73 -2.36 3.25
N MET A 13 -2.85 -1.91 2.69
CA MET A 13 -3.69 -0.87 3.28
C MET A 13 -4.33 -1.34 4.60
N GLU A 14 -4.81 -2.58 4.67
CA GLU A 14 -5.35 -3.13 5.93
C GLU A 14 -4.29 -3.19 7.03
N LEU A 15 -3.05 -3.60 6.72
CA LEU A 15 -1.95 -3.62 7.68
C LEU A 15 -1.56 -2.21 8.17
N LEU A 16 -1.48 -1.24 7.25
CA LEU A 16 -1.21 0.15 7.59
C LEU A 16 -2.33 0.72 8.47
N ARG A 17 -3.59 0.49 8.11
CA ARG A 17 -4.74 0.94 8.88
C ARG A 17 -4.78 0.33 10.28
N ALA A 18 -4.48 -0.96 10.40
CA ALA A 18 -4.35 -1.61 11.71
C ALA A 18 -3.27 -0.94 12.56
N LYS A 19 -2.11 -0.61 11.97
CA LYS A 19 -1.03 0.09 12.69
C LYS A 19 -1.39 1.53 13.05
N MET A 20 -2.09 2.24 12.16
CA MET A 20 -2.63 3.57 12.42
C MET A 20 -3.55 3.55 13.63
N LEU A 21 -4.53 2.63 13.65
CA LEU A 21 -5.49 2.49 14.73
C LEU A 21 -4.82 2.17 16.07
N LEU A 22 -3.84 1.26 16.09
CA LEU A 22 -3.05 0.95 17.29
C LEU A 22 -2.31 2.16 17.84
N ASN A 23 -1.94 3.10 16.98
CA ASN A 23 -1.22 4.32 17.33
C ASN A 23 -2.16 5.53 17.55
N GLY A 24 -3.48 5.31 17.60
CA GLY A 24 -4.48 6.36 17.86
C GLY A 24 -4.86 7.21 16.65
N TYR A 25 -4.50 6.79 15.43
CA TYR A 25 -4.85 7.46 14.18
C TYR A 25 -6.01 6.76 13.46
N ASN A 26 -6.77 7.52 12.68
CA ASN A 26 -7.82 7.01 11.80
C ASN A 26 -7.82 7.78 10.47
N ALA A 27 -8.20 7.11 9.38
CA ALA A 27 -8.40 7.70 8.07
C ALA A 27 -9.73 7.17 7.48
N SER A 28 -10.58 8.09 6.99
CA SER A 28 -11.88 7.72 6.41
C SER A 28 -12.34 8.77 5.39
N GLY A 29 -13.25 8.37 4.49
CA GLY A 29 -13.80 9.26 3.47
C GLY A 29 -12.82 9.55 2.32
N ILE A 30 -13.04 10.70 1.66
CA ILE A 30 -12.21 11.15 0.54
C ILE A 30 -10.79 11.42 1.06
N GLY A 31 -9.79 10.81 0.41
CA GLY A 31 -8.38 10.96 0.81
C GLY A 31 -7.87 9.91 1.80
N ALA A 32 -8.68 8.92 2.19
CA ALA A 32 -8.29 7.95 3.20
C ALA A 32 -7.05 7.12 2.80
N HIS A 33 -6.99 6.65 1.55
CA HIS A 33 -5.85 5.89 1.06
C HIS A 33 -4.58 6.74 0.94
N GLU A 34 -4.71 8.02 0.58
CA GLU A 34 -3.60 8.97 0.55
C GLU A 34 -3.05 9.22 1.95
N ALA A 35 -3.92 9.32 2.96
CA ALA A 35 -3.51 9.43 4.36
C ALA A 35 -2.80 8.16 4.86
N GLU A 36 -3.30 6.97 4.49
CA GLU A 36 -2.67 5.67 4.79
C GLU A 36 -1.27 5.55 4.17
N VAL A 37 -1.11 5.99 2.92
CA VAL A 37 0.19 6.03 2.25
C VAL A 37 1.12 7.05 2.93
N ALA A 38 0.63 8.25 3.25
CA ALA A 38 1.42 9.27 3.93
C ALA A 38 1.90 8.81 5.31
N TYR A 39 1.10 7.99 6.01
CA TYR A 39 1.43 7.41 7.31
C TYR A 39 2.70 6.55 7.29
N MET A 40 3.06 5.96 6.14
CA MET A 40 4.31 5.20 6.00
C MET A 40 5.55 6.01 6.39
N ARG A 41 5.54 7.35 6.21
CA ARG A 41 6.64 8.22 6.67
C ARG A 41 6.82 8.16 8.18
N LEU A 42 5.73 8.12 8.95
CA LEU A 42 5.77 8.02 10.42
C LEU A 42 6.25 6.63 10.89
N LEU A 43 6.18 5.62 10.03
CA LEU A 43 6.67 4.27 10.28
C LEU A 43 8.14 4.07 9.84
N GLY A 44 8.80 5.15 9.40
CA GLY A 44 10.21 5.15 9.02
C GLY A 44 10.50 4.53 7.65
N PHE A 45 9.50 4.42 6.77
CA PHE A 45 9.76 4.06 5.37
C PHE A 45 10.46 5.20 4.63
N GLU A 46 11.31 4.86 3.68
CA GLU A 46 11.98 5.84 2.83
C GLU A 46 10.98 6.46 1.83
N GLU A 47 11.23 7.69 1.38
CA GLU A 47 10.33 8.38 0.45
C GLU A 47 10.07 7.58 -0.83
N LYS A 48 11.07 6.83 -1.33
CA LYS A 48 10.91 5.96 -2.50
C LYS A 48 9.87 4.85 -2.28
N ASP A 49 9.74 4.36 -1.05
CA ASP A 49 8.73 3.36 -0.69
C ASP A 49 7.34 3.99 -0.64
N VAL A 50 7.23 5.19 -0.09
CA VAL A 50 5.98 5.95 -0.03
C VAL A 50 5.48 6.28 -1.44
N GLN A 51 6.38 6.72 -2.32
CA GLN A 51 6.09 6.97 -3.73
C GLN A 51 5.66 5.69 -4.46
N PHE A 52 6.30 4.56 -4.16
CA PHE A 52 5.91 3.28 -4.75
C PHE A 52 4.52 2.83 -4.28
N ALA A 53 4.20 2.99 -2.99
CA ALA A 53 2.86 2.71 -2.47
C ALA A 53 1.79 3.60 -3.14
N ASP A 54 2.09 4.88 -3.35
CA ASP A 54 1.19 5.80 -4.05
C ASP A 54 1.00 5.45 -5.53
N GLN A 55 2.08 5.00 -6.19
CA GLN A 55 2.00 4.50 -7.55
C GLN A 55 1.11 3.26 -7.65
N ILE A 56 1.21 2.33 -6.69
CA ILE A 56 0.32 1.16 -6.66
C ILE A 56 -1.14 1.60 -6.47
N ARG A 57 -1.42 2.59 -5.59
CA ARG A 57 -2.76 3.18 -5.42
C ARG A 57 -3.29 3.72 -6.75
N PHE A 58 -2.47 4.50 -7.46
CA PHE A 58 -2.81 5.05 -8.78
C PHE A 58 -3.17 3.94 -9.78
N PHE A 59 -2.31 2.93 -9.92
CA PHE A 59 -2.59 1.83 -10.84
C PHE A 59 -3.79 0.99 -10.40
N ARG A 60 -3.98 0.76 -9.11
CA ARG A 60 -5.14 0.05 -8.57
C ARG A 60 -6.45 0.75 -8.91
N ASN A 61 -6.48 2.07 -8.81
CA ASN A 61 -7.61 2.86 -9.29
C ASN A 61 -7.75 2.78 -10.81
N GLY A 62 -6.64 2.83 -11.56
CA GLY A 62 -6.67 2.71 -13.02
C GLY A 62 -7.18 1.36 -13.53
N MET A 63 -6.85 0.26 -12.84
CA MET A 63 -7.41 -1.07 -13.13
C MET A 63 -8.93 -1.08 -12.98
N LEU A 64 -9.45 -0.46 -11.91
CA LEU A 64 -10.88 -0.45 -11.61
C LEU A 64 -11.69 0.43 -12.57
N TYR A 65 -11.17 1.62 -12.91
CA TYR A 65 -11.93 2.64 -13.65
C TYR A 65 -11.60 2.69 -15.14
N TYR A 66 -10.40 2.28 -15.56
CA TYR A 66 -9.91 2.46 -16.92
C TYR A 66 -9.42 1.17 -17.59
N GLY A 67 -9.53 0.01 -16.91
CA GLY A 67 -9.14 -1.29 -17.46
C GLY A 67 -7.63 -1.42 -17.69
N THR A 68 -6.80 -0.66 -16.95
CA THR A 68 -5.32 -0.75 -17.03
C THR A 68 -4.86 -2.20 -16.86
N ILE A 69 -4.01 -2.71 -17.74
CA ILE A 69 -3.42 -4.06 -17.65
C ILE A 69 -1.98 -3.92 -17.16
N LEU A 70 -1.64 -4.63 -16.09
CA LEU A 70 -0.28 -4.68 -15.53
C LEU A 70 0.38 -5.99 -15.92
N ASP A 71 1.68 -5.96 -16.14
CA ASP A 71 2.46 -7.15 -16.45
C ASP A 71 2.85 -7.95 -15.20
N LYS A 72 3.45 -9.11 -15.45
CA LYS A 72 3.93 -10.01 -14.40
C LYS A 72 5.07 -9.39 -13.59
N GLU A 73 5.98 -8.67 -14.23
CA GLU A 73 7.16 -8.08 -13.58
C GLU A 73 6.75 -7.04 -12.53
N TYR A 74 5.75 -6.20 -12.86
CA TYR A 74 5.19 -5.24 -11.92
C TYR A 74 4.51 -5.95 -10.74
N ALA A 75 3.74 -7.01 -11.00
CA ALA A 75 3.11 -7.80 -9.94
C ALA A 75 4.15 -8.42 -8.97
N GLU A 76 5.29 -8.90 -9.49
CA GLU A 76 6.39 -9.42 -8.67
C GLU A 76 7.04 -8.33 -7.80
N LYS A 77 7.24 -7.12 -8.34
CA LYS A 77 7.73 -5.95 -7.57
C LYS A 77 6.78 -5.60 -6.42
N VAL A 78 5.48 -5.60 -6.68
CA VAL A 78 4.45 -5.33 -5.66
C VAL A 78 4.45 -6.40 -4.57
N LEU A 79 4.60 -7.67 -4.93
CA LEU A 79 4.69 -8.77 -3.96
C LEU A 79 5.91 -8.63 -3.04
N LEU A 80 7.09 -8.35 -3.61
CA LEU A 80 8.31 -8.11 -2.84
C LEU A 80 8.18 -6.90 -1.91
N PHE A 81 7.49 -5.86 -2.39
CA PHE A 81 7.21 -4.68 -1.58
C PHE A 81 6.26 -4.97 -0.42
N LEU A 82 5.20 -5.77 -0.64
CA LEU A 82 4.32 -6.23 0.45
C LEU A 82 5.12 -6.96 1.53
N GLU A 83 6.04 -7.85 1.16
CA GLU A 83 6.91 -8.55 2.13
C GLU A 83 7.79 -7.58 2.93
N LYS A 84 8.33 -6.54 2.28
CA LYS A 84 9.06 -5.46 2.96
C LYS A 84 8.15 -4.73 3.96
N VAL A 85 6.94 -4.36 3.56
CA VAL A 85 5.98 -3.67 4.43
C VAL A 85 5.61 -4.54 5.63
N ARG A 86 5.29 -5.82 5.40
CA ARG A 86 4.96 -6.77 6.46
C ARG A 86 6.09 -6.86 7.49
N LYS A 87 7.33 -7.07 7.03
CA LYS A 87 8.51 -7.13 7.90
C LYS A 87 8.71 -5.87 8.73
N GLN A 88 8.50 -4.69 8.15
CA GLN A 88 8.66 -3.43 8.88
C GLN A 88 7.57 -3.25 9.95
N LEU A 89 6.32 -3.60 9.64
CA LEU A 89 5.19 -3.45 10.55
C LEU A 89 5.22 -4.46 11.72
N THR A 90 5.79 -5.64 11.51
CA THR A 90 5.89 -6.70 12.55
C THR A 90 7.14 -6.59 13.43
N LYS A 91 8.07 -5.66 13.18
CA LYS A 91 9.30 -5.51 13.99
C LYS A 91 9.06 -5.14 15.46
N ASN A 92 7.87 -4.63 15.79
CA ASN A 92 7.54 -4.08 17.12
C ASN A 92 6.22 -4.68 17.68
N VAL A 93 5.88 -5.90 17.28
CA VAL A 93 4.91 -6.77 17.97
C VAL A 93 5.71 -7.81 18.72
#